data_AF-A0A151SE81-F1
#
_entry.id   AF-A0A151SE81-F1
#
_cell.length_a   1.000
_cell.length_b   1.000
_cell.length_c   1.000
_cell.angle_alpha   90.00
_cell.angle_beta   90.00
_cell.angle_gamma   90.00
#
_symmetry.space_group_name_H-M   'P 1'
#
loop_
_entity.id
_entity.type
_entity.pdbx_description
1 polymer ?
#
loop_
_entity_poly.entity_id
_entity_poly.type
_entity_poly.pdbx_seq_one_letter_code
_entity_poly.pdbx_strand_id
1 'polypeptide(L)' 'MEKLKQELESFRPTLICSCDPACSYDLLPNSQAQRESDYVIAFLKGLNENYTIVRSQIMLMNPLLDIDKAFDFLSQ' A
#
# COMPACT_ATOMS: atom_id res chain seq x y z
N MET A 1 11.04 6.40 -2.99
CA MET A 1 9.65 5.88 -2.90
C MET A 1 9.24 5.12 -4.15
N GLU A 2 9.37 5.72 -5.34
CA GLU A 2 8.97 5.07 -6.61
C GLU A 2 9.61 3.70 -6.85
N LYS A 3 10.90 3.54 -6.56
CA LYS A 3 11.58 2.24 -6.71
C LYS A 3 11.00 1.14 -5.80
N LEU A 4 10.61 1.49 -4.57
CA LEU A 4 9.98 0.56 -3.63
C LEU A 4 8.58 0.16 -4.11
N LYS A 5 7.79 1.12 -4.60
CA LYS A 5 6.47 0.83 -5.21
C LYS A 5 6.62 -0.12 -6.40
N GLN A 6 7.57 0.14 -7.30
CA GLN A 6 7.83 -0.72 -8.46
C GLN A 6 8.28 -2.13 -8.08
N GLU A 7 9.17 -2.27 -7.09
CA GLU A 7 9.61 -3.57 -6.60
C GLU A 7 8.46 -4.36 -5.99
N LEU A 8 7.64 -3.76 -5.11
CA LEU A 8 6.48 -4.47 -4.55
C LEU A 8 5.41 -4.81 -5.59
N GLU A 9 5.20 -3.96 -6.61
CA GLU A 9 4.28 -4.23 -7.71
C GLU A 9 4.74 -5.44 -8.54
N SER A 10 6.06 -5.62 -8.70
CA SER A 10 6.63 -6.77 -9.43
C SER A 10 6.36 -8.13 -8.76
N PHE A 11 6.13 -8.16 -7.45
CA PHE A 11 5.82 -9.38 -6.71
C PHE A 11 4.33 -9.73 -6.71
N ARG A 12 3.45 -8.89 -7.27
CA ARG A 12 2.02 -9.17 -7.31
C ARG A 12 1.62 -9.89 -8.60
N PRO A 13 1.01 -11.09 -8.51
CA PRO A 13 0.43 -11.70 -9.69
C PRO A 13 -0.74 -10.83 -10.18
N THR A 14 -0.72 -10.51 -11.47
CA THR A 14 -1.90 -9.90 -12.10
C THR A 14 -2.99 -10.98 -12.11
N LEU A 15 -4.05 -10.77 -11.34
CA LEU A 15 -5.23 -11.64 -11.34
C LEU A 15 -5.99 -11.43 -12.65
N ILE A 16 -5.52 -12.07 -13.71
CA ILE A 16 -6.24 -12.18 -14.99
C ILE A 16 -7.11 -13.42 -14.87
N CYS A 17 -8.44 -13.26 -14.84
CA CYS A 17 -9.35 -14.39 -15.00
C CYS A 17 -9.39 -14.77 -16.49
N SER A 18 -9.04 -16.02 -16.79
CA SER A 18 -9.08 -16.60 -18.15
C SER A 18 -10.46 -17.14 -18.51
N CYS A 19 -11.52 -16.61 -17.90
CA CYS A 19 -12.88 -17.12 -18.03
C CYS A 19 -13.50 -16.57 -19.32
N ASP A 20 -14.22 -17.42 -20.07
CA ASP A 20 -15.00 -17.03 -21.26
C ASP A 20 -16.48 -17.36 -21.03
N PRO A 21 -17.40 -16.38 -21.01
CA PRO A 21 -17.18 -14.94 -21.22
C PRO A 21 -16.37 -14.31 -20.09
N ALA A 22 -15.59 -13.26 -20.42
CA ALA A 22 -14.79 -12.50 -19.47
C ALA A 22 -15.66 -12.13 -18.26
N CYS A 23 -15.30 -12.64 -17.08
CA CYS A 23 -16.01 -12.28 -15.86
C CYS A 23 -15.94 -10.76 -15.73
N SER A 24 -17.11 -10.09 -15.76
CA SER A 24 -17.22 -8.63 -15.58
C SER A 24 -17.00 -8.23 -14.12
N TYR A 25 -16.07 -8.90 -13.44
CA TYR A 25 -15.77 -8.59 -12.07
C TYR A 25 -14.85 -7.38 -12.13
N ASP A 26 -15.41 -6.21 -11.81
CA ASP A 26 -14.73 -4.95 -11.53
C ASP A 26 -13.79 -5.09 -10.30
N LEU A 27 -12.87 -6.04 -10.36
CA LEU A 27 -11.82 -6.30 -9.37
C LEU A 27 -10.71 -5.26 -9.43
N LEU A 28 -10.65 -4.50 -10.53
CA LEU A 28 -9.56 -3.59 -10.84
C LEU A 28 -9.69 -2.23 -10.14
N PRO A 29 -10.86 -1.55 -10.07
CA PRO A 29 -10.95 -0.20 -9.52
C PRO A 29 -10.72 -0.12 -8.01
N ASN A 30 -11.21 -1.11 -7.25
CA ASN A 30 -10.97 -1.18 -5.80
C ASN A 30 -9.54 -1.65 -5.44
N SER A 31 -8.76 -2.07 -6.43
CA SER A 31 -7.40 -2.56 -6.17
C SER A 31 -6.42 -1.42 -5.92
N GLN A 32 -6.60 -0.22 -6.49
CA GLN A 32 -5.58 0.84 -6.40
C GLN A 32 -5.48 1.48 -5.02
N ALA A 33 -6.60 1.92 -4.43
CA ALA A 33 -6.61 2.45 -3.07
C ALA A 33 -6.16 1.39 -2.03
N GLN A 34 -6.54 0.12 -2.27
CA GLN A 34 -6.07 -0.99 -1.45
C GLN A 34 -4.55 -1.22 -1.62
N ARG A 35 -4.02 -1.13 -2.84
CA ARG A 35 -2.56 -1.22 -3.12
C ARG A 35 -1.80 -0.10 -2.43
N GLU A 36 -2.29 1.13 -2.49
CA GLU A 36 -1.68 2.28 -1.81
C GLU A 36 -1.66 2.08 -0.30
N SER A 37 -2.76 1.56 0.26
CA SER A 37 -2.84 1.18 1.69
C SER A 37 -1.86 0.06 2.04
N ASP A 38 -1.73 -0.96 1.19
CA ASP A 38 -0.79 -2.05 1.41
C ASP A 38 0.67 -1.56 1.36
N TYR A 39 0.99 -0.62 0.46
CA TYR A 39 2.33 -0.03 0.35
C TYR A 39 2.74 0.73 1.60
N VAL A 40 1.85 1.58 2.12
CA VAL A 40 2.16 2.31 3.36
C VAL A 40 2.26 1.36 4.56
N ILE A 41 1.42 0.31 4.64
CA ILE A 41 1.52 -0.69 5.72
C ILE A 41 2.86 -1.43 5.65
N ALA A 42 3.30 -1.85 4.46
CA ALA A 42 4.58 -2.53 4.27
C ALA A 42 5.75 -1.62 4.66
N PHE A 43 5.72 -0.37 4.21
CA PHE A 43 6.71 0.65 4.58
C PHE A 43 6.78 0.84 6.10
N LEU A 44 5.64 1.07 6.76
CA LEU A 44 5.54 1.27 8.20
C LEU A 44 6.01 0.04 9.01
N LYS A 45 5.75 -1.18 8.52
CA LYS A 45 6.25 -2.43 9.14
C LYS A 45 7.76 -2.58 9.03
N GLY A 46 8.38 -2.03 7.97
CA GLY A 46 9.83 -2.04 7.77
C GLY A 46 10.61 -1.01 8.58
N LEU A 47 9.92 -0.09 9.27
CA LEU A 47 10.58 0.91 10.12
C LEU A 47 11.23 0.28 11.36
N ASN A 48 12.34 0.89 11.80
CA ASN A 48 13.00 0.48 13.03
C ASN A 48 12.15 0.81 14.29
N GLU A 49 12.54 0.23 15.43
CA GLU A 49 11.79 0.35 16.69
C GLU A 49 11.68 1.79 17.22
N ASN A 50 12.59 2.69 16.85
CA ASN A 50 12.54 4.09 17.28
C ASN A 50 11.31 4.84 16.76
N TYR A 51 10.70 4.35 15.66
CA TYR A 51 9.50 4.94 15.08
C TYR A 51 8.19 4.31 15.61
N THR A 52 8.24 3.45 16.63
CA THR A 52 7.07 2.68 17.09
C THR A 52 5.85 3.54 17.45
N ILE A 53 6.06 4.68 18.11
CA ILE A 53 4.97 5.58 18.51
C ILE A 53 4.32 6.21 17.28
N VAL A 54 5.13 6.84 16.43
CA VAL A 54 4.68 7.52 15.20
C VAL A 54 4.02 6.54 14.24
N ARG A 55 4.60 5.34 14.07
CA ARG A 55 4.02 4.24 13.31
C ARG A 55 2.62 3.88 13.80
N SER A 56 2.44 3.75 15.12
CA SER A 56 1.15 3.41 15.72
C SER A 56 0.11 4.51 15.48
N GLN A 57 0.52 5.78 15.54
CA GLN A 57 -0.36 6.91 15.25
C GLN A 57 -0.82 6.90 13.79
N ILE A 58 0.09 6.70 12.84
CA ILE A 58 -0.25 6.62 11.40
C ILE A 58 -1.21 5.45 11.13
N MET A 59 -0.95 4.27 11.73
CA MET A 59 -1.80 3.07 11.58
C MET A 59 -3.24 3.25 12.09
N LEU A 60 -3.48 4.24 12.95
CA LEU A 60 -4.81 4.54 13.49
C LEU A 60 -5.58 5.61 12.68
N MET A 61 -4.96 6.20 11.66
CA MET A 61 -5.62 7.21 10.81
C MET A 61 -6.61 6.59 9.83
N ASN A 62 -7.73 7.28 9.57
CA ASN A 62 -8.72 6.88 8.56
C ASN A 62 -9.16 8.10 7.72
N PRO A 63 -8.92 8.12 6.39
CA PRO A 63 -8.23 7.08 5.63
C PRO A 63 -6.74 7.00 5.99
N LEU A 64 -6.13 5.83 5.77
CA LEU A 64 -4.70 5.65 5.98
C LEU A 64 -3.92 6.60 5.06
N LEU A 65 -2.80 7.14 5.55
CA LEU A 65 -1.97 8.05 4.76
C LEU A 65 -1.38 7.33 3.54
N ASP A 66 -1.20 8.05 2.44
CA ASP A 66 -0.32 7.56 1.38
C ASP A 66 1.14 7.53 1.85
N ILE A 67 1.98 6.84 1.10
CA ILE A 67 3.38 6.60 1.50
C ILE A 67 4.19 7.90 1.61
N ASP A 68 3.87 8.90 0.79
CA ASP A 68 4.59 10.17 0.74
C ASP A 68 4.26 11.02 1.98
N LYS A 69 2.98 11.14 2.34
CA LYS A 69 2.55 11.78 3.60
C LYS A 69 3.03 11.05 4.84
N ALA A 70 3.06 9.71 4.82
CA ALA A 70 3.60 8.93 5.92
C ALA A 70 5.09 9.23 6.14
N PHE A 71 5.86 9.39 5.05
CA PHE A 71 7.27 9.78 5.12
C PHE A 71 7.45 11.20 5.64
N ASP A 72 6.64 12.16 5.17
CA ASP A 72 6.67 13.54 5.66
C ASP A 72 6.34 13.61 7.16
N PHE A 73 5.39 12.78 7.64
CA PHE A 73 5.03 12.70 9.06
C PHE A 73 6.15 12.12 9.93
N LEU A 74 6.93 11.17 9.40
CA LEU A 74 8.08 10.57 10.09
C LEU A 74 9.33 11.45 10.08
N SER A 75 9.39 12.43 9.17
CA SER A 75 10.55 13.31 8.97
C SER A 75 10.48 14.60 9.79
N GLN A 76 9.45 14.76 10.63
CA GLN A 76 9.31 15.84 11.62
C GLN A 76 9.97 15.47 12.94
#